data_AF-A0A2D3TDS9-F1
#
_entry.id   AF-A0A2D3TDS9-F1
#
_cell.length_a   1.000
_cell.length_b   1.000
_cell.length_c   1.000
_cell.angle_alpha   90.00
_cell.angle_beta   90.00
_cell.angle_gamma   90.00
#
_symmetry.space_group_name_H-M   'P 1'
#
loop_
_entity.id
_entity.type
_entity.pdbx_description
1 polymer ?
#
loop_
_entity_poly.entity_id
_entity_poly.type
_entity_poly.pdbx_seq_one_letter_code
_entity_poly.pdbx_strand_id
1 'polypeptide(L)'
;MVIEIKMPDIGTDTPEVIEIMVKVGDVVVPEQTLLCVEGDKASMDIPSPQEGTIKEIKVSVGDKVETGKLIMLFESSTEAVPEKKGKTPAPAPAIPAQENTKTVSLPDVGSDELEVTEILVKVGDSVTEEQSLITVEGDKASMEVPAPFSGTVKEIQIKTGDKVKTGSMIMIMNTIEKITPAPDQKIQKTADALPEQKPEIPPSKPSAPSNTTTSIEKTTPSFTEEAYTHATPVIRRLARELGVNLEKVAGTGRKGRILKEDVESYVKNAVQTAESASSGQGNLTPLLPWPKIDFNQFGETEEIALTRIQKISGDNLSRNWVMIPHVTQFDETDITDLEDFRKKQNIEAEKRKLDVKITPVVFMMKAVAQALETFPRFNSSLSLDGKKLILKKYINIGVAVDTPNGLVVPVFRDVNKKGVIELSKELMLISQKARSGKLTASDMQGGCFTISSLGGIGGTAFTPIVNAPEVAILGVSKSAIKPIWNGKEFLPRLMLPLSLSFDHRVIDGAAGARFVSHISVIMADIRRLIM
;
A
#
# COMPACT_ATOMS: atom_id res chain seq x y z
N MET A 1 -49.12 14.55 -20.09
CA MET A 1 -48.69 14.30 -21.49
C MET A 1 -47.98 12.95 -21.53
N VAL A 2 -48.26 12.06 -22.49
CA VAL A 2 -47.55 10.76 -22.53
C VAL A 2 -46.20 10.95 -23.23
N ILE A 3 -45.11 10.64 -22.53
CA ILE A 3 -43.73 10.78 -23.01
C ILE A 3 -43.13 9.38 -23.15
N GLU A 4 -42.56 9.10 -24.32
CA GLU A 4 -41.90 7.85 -24.65
C GLU A 4 -40.40 7.96 -24.34
N ILE A 5 -39.88 7.08 -23.47
CA ILE A 5 -38.44 7.01 -23.20
C ILE A 5 -37.84 5.92 -24.10
N LYS A 6 -36.93 6.33 -24.98
CA LYS A 6 -36.18 5.45 -25.88
C LYS A 6 -34.80 5.14 -25.29
N MET A 7 -34.24 3.99 -25.66
CA MET A 7 -32.89 3.61 -25.28
C MET A 7 -31.87 4.62 -25.84
N PRO A 8 -31.09 5.31 -25.00
CA PRO A 8 -30.00 6.18 -25.46
C PRO A 8 -28.89 5.36 -26.12
N ASP A 9 -28.14 5.99 -27.02
CA ASP A 9 -26.99 5.35 -27.67
C ASP A 9 -25.85 5.20 -26.67
N ILE A 10 -25.49 3.96 -26.37
CA ILE A 10 -24.44 3.61 -25.42
C ILE A 10 -23.16 3.09 -26.11
N GLY A 11 -23.06 3.21 -27.44
CA GLY A 11 -21.87 2.80 -28.20
C GLY A 11 -21.73 1.28 -28.41
N THR A 12 -22.79 0.51 -28.16
CA THR A 12 -22.88 -0.93 -28.43
C THR A 12 -24.27 -1.28 -28.96
N ASP A 13 -24.36 -2.12 -30.00
CA ASP A 13 -25.60 -2.30 -30.77
C ASP A 13 -26.72 -3.08 -30.03
N THR A 14 -26.44 -3.86 -28.97
CA THR A 14 -27.45 -4.66 -28.23
C THR A 14 -27.14 -4.89 -26.72
N PRO A 15 -27.29 -3.89 -25.85
CA PRO A 15 -27.22 -4.05 -24.38
C PRO A 15 -28.28 -4.99 -23.77
N GLU A 16 -27.93 -5.63 -22.64
CA GLU A 16 -28.81 -6.52 -21.86
C GLU A 16 -29.29 -5.84 -20.58
N VAL A 17 -30.58 -6.01 -20.24
CA VAL A 17 -31.20 -5.38 -19.06
C VAL A 17 -31.00 -6.24 -17.82
N ILE A 18 -30.17 -5.78 -16.90
CA ILE A 18 -29.80 -6.53 -15.68
C ILE A 18 -30.75 -6.27 -14.50
N GLU A 19 -31.28 -5.05 -14.37
CA GLU A 19 -32.14 -4.71 -13.25
C GLU A 19 -33.09 -3.54 -13.58
N ILE A 20 -34.36 -3.68 -13.22
CA ILE A 20 -35.38 -2.63 -13.35
C ILE A 20 -35.71 -2.13 -11.94
N MET A 21 -35.37 -0.87 -11.65
CA MET A 21 -35.47 -0.29 -10.30
C MET A 21 -36.81 0.41 -10.02
N VAL A 22 -37.74 0.39 -10.99
CA VAL A 22 -39.01 1.10 -10.91
C VAL A 22 -40.19 0.21 -11.25
N LYS A 23 -41.35 0.42 -10.61
CA LYS A 23 -42.57 -0.36 -10.82
C LYS A 23 -43.65 0.48 -11.51
N VAL A 24 -44.56 -0.20 -12.23
CA VAL A 24 -45.74 0.46 -12.82
C VAL A 24 -46.55 1.14 -11.73
N GLY A 25 -46.76 2.45 -11.85
CA GLY A 25 -47.43 3.31 -10.88
C GLY A 25 -46.49 4.16 -10.00
N ASP A 26 -45.17 3.96 -10.06
CA ASP A 26 -44.23 4.77 -9.28
C ASP A 26 -44.06 6.18 -9.88
N VAL A 27 -43.93 7.17 -9.00
CA VAL A 27 -43.60 8.56 -9.33
C VAL A 27 -42.08 8.70 -9.32
N VAL A 28 -41.50 9.16 -10.43
CA VAL A 28 -40.05 9.36 -10.55
C VAL A 28 -39.71 10.83 -10.70
N VAL A 29 -38.56 11.22 -10.17
CA VAL A 29 -38.00 12.58 -10.23
C VAL A 29 -36.96 12.64 -11.36
N PRO A 30 -36.71 13.79 -12.01
CA PRO A 30 -35.60 13.94 -12.96
C PRO A 30 -34.26 13.49 -12.36
N GLU A 31 -33.44 12.84 -13.19
CA GLU A 31 -32.16 12.18 -12.85
C GLU A 31 -32.26 10.91 -12.00
N GLN A 32 -33.46 10.45 -11.63
CA GLN A 32 -33.63 9.19 -10.91
C GLN A 32 -33.41 7.98 -11.83
N THR A 33 -32.55 7.04 -11.43
CA THR A 33 -32.25 5.82 -12.19
C THR A 33 -33.49 4.95 -12.41
N LEU A 34 -33.80 4.65 -13.67
CA LEU A 34 -34.95 3.84 -14.08
C LEU A 34 -34.58 2.36 -14.23
N LEU A 35 -33.46 2.08 -14.89
CA LEU A 35 -32.98 0.72 -15.14
C LEU A 35 -31.47 0.70 -15.35
N CYS A 36 -30.86 -0.44 -15.06
CA CYS A 36 -29.45 -0.69 -15.28
C CYS A 36 -29.29 -1.64 -16.48
N VAL A 37 -28.42 -1.27 -17.42
CA VAL A 37 -28.10 -2.07 -18.61
C VAL A 37 -26.62 -2.38 -18.65
N GLU A 38 -26.29 -3.60 -19.06
CA GLU A 38 -24.92 -4.07 -19.21
C GLU A 38 -24.57 -4.19 -20.70
N GLY A 39 -23.49 -3.52 -21.11
CA GLY A 39 -22.84 -3.71 -22.39
C GLY A 39 -21.43 -4.28 -22.21
N ASP A 40 -20.81 -4.74 -23.30
CA ASP A 40 -19.54 -5.49 -23.33
C ASP A 40 -18.35 -4.88 -22.57
N LYS A 41 -18.42 -3.61 -22.16
CA LYS A 41 -17.33 -2.89 -21.48
C LYS A 41 -17.73 -2.20 -20.17
N ALA A 42 -19.02 -2.01 -19.90
CA ALA A 42 -19.50 -1.35 -18.68
C ALA A 42 -21.01 -1.54 -18.50
N SER A 43 -21.45 -1.55 -17.24
CA SER A 43 -22.84 -1.37 -16.86
C SER A 43 -23.14 0.12 -16.70
N MET A 44 -24.28 0.59 -17.20
CA MET A 44 -24.68 1.99 -17.13
C MET A 44 -26.14 2.14 -16.73
N ASP A 45 -26.38 3.11 -15.86
CA ASP A 45 -27.70 3.46 -15.35
C ASP A 45 -28.39 4.44 -16.32
N ILE A 46 -29.65 4.17 -16.68
CA ILE A 46 -30.46 5.10 -17.48
C ILE A 46 -31.29 5.98 -16.53
N PRO A 47 -30.99 7.28 -16.40
CA PRO A 47 -31.75 8.19 -15.56
C PRO A 47 -33.07 8.63 -16.23
N SER A 48 -34.04 9.04 -15.41
CA SER A 48 -35.29 9.64 -15.88
C SER A 48 -35.05 11.06 -16.41
N PRO A 49 -35.49 11.38 -17.63
CA PRO A 49 -35.31 12.72 -18.19
C PRO A 49 -36.23 13.77 -17.55
N GLN A 50 -37.37 13.39 -16.95
CA GLN A 50 -38.38 14.30 -16.39
C GLN A 50 -39.16 13.65 -15.24
N GLU A 51 -39.92 14.48 -14.51
CA GLU A 51 -40.86 14.03 -13.46
C GLU A 51 -42.15 13.48 -14.08
N GLY A 52 -42.64 12.35 -13.58
CA GLY A 52 -43.93 11.79 -14.00
C GLY A 52 -44.32 10.51 -13.26
N THR A 53 -45.37 9.84 -13.72
CA THR A 53 -45.80 8.50 -13.22
C THR A 53 -45.68 7.41 -14.30
N ILE A 54 -45.14 6.23 -13.94
CA ILE A 54 -44.95 5.07 -14.86
C ILE A 54 -46.29 4.44 -15.19
N LYS A 55 -46.67 4.42 -16.47
CA LYS A 55 -47.89 3.72 -16.91
C LYS A 55 -47.63 2.30 -17.42
N GLU A 56 -46.51 2.07 -18.11
CA GLU A 56 -46.24 0.76 -18.72
C GLU A 56 -44.74 0.55 -18.93
N ILE A 57 -44.23 -0.64 -18.54
CA ILE A 57 -42.85 -1.09 -18.76
C ILE A 57 -42.90 -2.22 -19.79
N LYS A 58 -42.24 -2.07 -20.94
CA LYS A 58 -42.29 -3.03 -22.06
C LYS A 58 -41.08 -3.96 -22.16
N VAL A 59 -40.22 -3.96 -21.13
CA VAL A 59 -38.94 -4.68 -21.13
C VAL A 59 -38.84 -5.49 -19.84
N SER A 60 -38.34 -6.73 -19.93
CA SER A 60 -38.11 -7.61 -18.79
C SER A 60 -36.62 -7.75 -18.46
N VAL A 61 -36.31 -8.15 -17.23
CA VAL A 61 -34.93 -8.46 -16.82
C VAL A 61 -34.40 -9.64 -17.65
N GLY A 62 -33.27 -9.45 -18.34
CA GLY A 62 -32.65 -10.40 -19.27
C GLY A 62 -32.94 -10.15 -20.76
N ASP A 63 -33.74 -9.13 -21.11
CA ASP A 63 -34.01 -8.80 -22.51
C ASP A 63 -32.86 -8.00 -23.14
N LYS A 64 -32.51 -8.34 -24.39
CA LYS A 64 -31.59 -7.56 -25.23
C LYS A 64 -32.36 -6.46 -25.98
N VAL A 65 -31.94 -5.20 -25.81
CA VAL A 65 -32.65 -4.03 -26.34
C VAL A 65 -31.74 -3.26 -27.30
N GLU A 66 -32.26 -2.94 -28.49
CA GLU A 66 -31.54 -2.14 -29.48
C GLU A 66 -31.62 -0.64 -29.18
N THR A 67 -30.55 0.09 -29.47
CA THR A 67 -30.48 1.55 -29.34
C THR A 67 -31.62 2.23 -30.11
N GLY A 68 -32.33 3.15 -29.46
CA GLY A 68 -33.50 3.84 -30.02
C GLY A 68 -34.85 3.13 -29.85
N LYS A 69 -34.88 1.92 -29.29
CA LYS A 69 -36.14 1.19 -29.01
C LYS A 69 -36.84 1.73 -27.76
N LEU A 70 -38.17 1.67 -27.77
CA LEU A 70 -39.04 2.26 -26.74
C LEU A 70 -39.07 1.37 -25.50
N ILE A 71 -38.63 1.90 -24.35
CA ILE A 71 -38.44 1.16 -23.10
C ILE A 71 -39.64 1.36 -22.16
N MET A 72 -40.09 2.59 -21.97
CA MET A 72 -41.16 2.94 -21.01
C MET A 72 -42.05 4.09 -21.49
N LEU A 73 -43.30 4.08 -21.04
CA LEU A 73 -44.30 5.12 -21.25
C LEU A 73 -44.60 5.83 -19.93
N PHE A 74 -44.41 7.15 -19.89
CA PHE A 74 -44.64 8.01 -18.72
C PHE A 74 -45.73 9.04 -18.96
N GLU A 75 -46.46 9.45 -17.91
CA GLU A 75 -47.41 10.57 -17.96
C GLU A 75 -46.93 11.73 -17.08
N SER A 76 -46.73 12.91 -17.68
CA SER A 76 -46.42 14.15 -16.96
C SER A 76 -47.70 14.87 -16.53
N SER A 77 -47.77 15.27 -15.26
CA SER A 77 -48.83 16.12 -14.71
C SER A 77 -48.35 17.58 -14.63
N THR A 78 -48.71 18.39 -15.62
CA THR A 78 -48.64 19.85 -15.52
C THR A 78 -50.04 20.38 -15.23
N GLU A 79 -50.27 20.82 -14.00
CA GLU A 79 -51.35 21.75 -13.68
C GLU A 79 -50.78 22.88 -12.81
N ALA A 80 -50.99 24.11 -13.29
CA ALA A 80 -50.43 25.35 -12.75
C ALA A 80 -51.44 26.08 -11.86
N VAL A 81 -50.98 26.70 -10.77
CA VAL A 81 -51.69 27.74 -10.00
C VAL A 81 -50.67 28.81 -9.51
N PRO A 82 -51.00 30.13 -9.49
CA PRO A 82 -50.04 31.20 -9.82
C PRO A 82 -49.52 32.11 -8.68
N GLU A 83 -48.40 32.78 -9.00
CA GLU A 83 -47.79 34.08 -8.59
C GLU A 83 -48.00 34.76 -7.21
N LYS A 84 -46.88 35.29 -6.67
CA LYS A 84 -46.76 36.72 -6.27
C LYS A 84 -45.32 37.30 -6.24
N LYS A 85 -45.03 38.12 -7.27
CA LYS A 85 -44.27 39.40 -7.42
C LYS A 85 -43.02 39.77 -6.58
N GLY A 86 -41.99 40.27 -7.30
CA GLY A 86 -40.97 41.18 -6.75
C GLY A 86 -39.87 41.77 -7.66
N LYS A 87 -40.23 42.55 -8.71
CA LYS A 87 -39.52 43.68 -9.38
C LYS A 87 -38.12 43.54 -10.08
N THR A 88 -38.12 43.93 -11.37
CA THR A 88 -37.02 44.34 -12.28
C THR A 88 -36.58 45.82 -12.06
N PRO A 89 -35.45 46.32 -12.61
CA PRO A 89 -35.38 46.78 -14.03
C PRO A 89 -34.06 46.51 -14.80
N ALA A 90 -34.17 46.33 -16.11
CA ALA A 90 -33.12 46.36 -17.16
C ALA A 90 -33.04 47.79 -17.81
N PRO A 91 -32.22 48.19 -18.83
CA PRO A 91 -31.44 47.36 -19.80
C PRO A 91 -30.11 47.92 -20.42
N ALA A 92 -29.48 47.08 -21.28
CA ALA A 92 -28.67 47.36 -22.52
C ALA A 92 -27.15 47.65 -22.43
N PRO A 93 -26.35 47.51 -23.53
CA PRO A 93 -26.24 46.43 -24.55
C PRO A 93 -24.77 45.91 -24.71
N ALA A 94 -24.60 44.70 -25.27
CA ALA A 94 -23.29 44.07 -25.48
C ALA A 94 -22.59 44.51 -26.79
N ILE A 95 -21.26 44.69 -26.73
CA ILE A 95 -20.31 44.91 -27.83
C ILE A 95 -19.46 43.62 -27.98
N PRO A 96 -19.08 43.18 -29.20
CA PRO A 96 -18.44 41.86 -29.41
C PRO A 96 -16.98 41.86 -28.92
N ALA A 97 -16.56 40.78 -28.24
CA ALA A 97 -15.18 40.56 -27.81
C ALA A 97 -14.57 39.34 -28.53
N GLN A 98 -13.36 39.53 -29.04
CA GLN A 98 -12.58 38.58 -29.85
C GLN A 98 -12.10 37.37 -29.04
N GLU A 99 -12.17 36.18 -29.65
CA GLU A 99 -11.58 34.94 -29.14
C GLU A 99 -10.06 34.93 -29.34
N ASN A 100 -9.29 34.68 -28.28
CA ASN A 100 -7.88 34.32 -28.37
C ASN A 100 -7.64 32.98 -27.65
N THR A 101 -7.17 32.01 -28.43
CA THR A 101 -6.84 30.65 -28.01
C THR A 101 -5.39 30.61 -27.47
N LYS A 102 -5.16 30.12 -26.24
CA LYS A 102 -3.81 29.89 -25.67
C LYS A 102 -3.65 28.43 -25.24
N THR A 103 -2.48 27.84 -25.53
CA THR A 103 -2.14 26.46 -25.21
C THR A 103 -1.44 26.37 -23.85
N VAL A 104 -1.82 25.39 -23.02
CA VAL A 104 -1.25 25.15 -21.67
C VAL A 104 -0.34 23.90 -21.68
N SER A 105 0.91 24.06 -21.24
CA SER A 105 1.95 23.01 -21.18
C SER A 105 2.32 22.64 -19.74
N LEU A 106 2.81 21.41 -19.53
CA LEU A 106 3.31 20.94 -18.21
C LEU A 106 4.53 21.76 -17.74
N PRO A 107 4.51 22.35 -16.52
CA PRO A 107 5.70 23.00 -15.92
C PRO A 107 6.83 22.01 -15.66
N ASP A 108 8.07 22.50 -15.51
CA ASP A 108 9.23 21.65 -15.22
C ASP A 108 9.16 21.08 -13.79
N VAL A 109 8.97 19.75 -13.70
CA VAL A 109 8.88 19.00 -12.44
C VAL A 109 10.00 17.96 -12.33
N GLY A 110 11.21 18.27 -12.83
CA GLY A 110 12.47 17.61 -12.43
C GLY A 110 12.56 16.07 -12.57
N SER A 111 11.68 15.45 -13.34
CA SER A 111 11.56 14.00 -13.53
C SER A 111 11.13 13.70 -14.97
N ASP A 112 11.79 12.72 -15.62
CA ASP A 112 11.69 12.55 -17.08
C ASP A 112 10.41 11.83 -17.58
N GLU A 113 9.64 11.16 -16.71
CA GLU A 113 8.39 10.46 -17.08
C GLU A 113 7.37 10.47 -15.92
N LEU A 114 6.14 10.94 -16.17
CA LEU A 114 5.03 11.02 -15.19
C LEU A 114 3.74 10.40 -15.78
N GLU A 115 2.94 9.72 -14.94
CA GLU A 115 1.67 9.09 -15.34
C GLU A 115 0.46 9.91 -14.84
N VAL A 116 -0.53 10.14 -15.71
CA VAL A 116 -1.75 10.91 -15.37
C VAL A 116 -2.76 10.00 -14.68
N THR A 117 -3.02 10.24 -13.39
CA THR A 117 -3.96 9.43 -12.61
C THR A 117 -5.41 9.87 -12.82
N GLU A 118 -5.67 11.18 -12.82
CA GLU A 118 -7.03 11.73 -12.90
C GLU A 118 -7.05 13.10 -13.61
N ILE A 119 -8.08 13.33 -14.43
CA ILE A 119 -8.35 14.60 -15.10
C ILE A 119 -9.53 15.26 -14.39
N LEU A 120 -9.30 16.41 -13.76
CA LEU A 120 -10.26 17.06 -12.85
C LEU A 120 -11.21 18.04 -13.57
N VAL A 121 -11.05 18.24 -14.88
CA VAL A 121 -11.81 19.24 -15.66
C VAL A 121 -12.38 18.63 -16.94
N LYS A 122 -13.61 19.02 -17.32
CA LYS A 122 -14.29 18.55 -18.54
C LYS A 122 -14.21 19.60 -19.67
N VAL A 123 -14.37 19.17 -20.92
CA VAL A 123 -14.45 20.08 -22.07
C VAL A 123 -15.67 20.99 -21.92
N GLY A 124 -15.46 22.31 -21.99
CA GLY A 124 -16.47 23.34 -21.79
C GLY A 124 -16.51 23.94 -20.38
N ASP A 125 -15.71 23.45 -19.44
CA ASP A 125 -15.71 23.94 -18.06
C ASP A 125 -14.89 25.24 -17.91
N SER A 126 -15.28 26.10 -16.97
CA SER A 126 -14.64 27.40 -16.72
C SER A 126 -13.67 27.30 -15.54
N VAL A 127 -12.37 27.44 -15.81
CA VAL A 127 -11.30 27.28 -14.82
C VAL A 127 -10.75 28.64 -14.39
N THR A 128 -10.47 28.78 -13.09
CA THR A 128 -9.85 29.96 -12.48
C THR A 128 -8.33 29.79 -12.32
N GLU A 129 -7.56 30.89 -12.25
CA GLU A 129 -6.11 30.85 -11.96
C GLU A 129 -5.81 30.07 -10.68
N GLU A 130 -4.77 29.22 -10.73
CA GLU A 130 -4.34 28.29 -9.66
C GLU A 130 -5.28 27.11 -9.33
N GLN A 131 -6.37 26.92 -10.07
CA GLN A 131 -7.25 25.77 -9.90
C GLN A 131 -6.61 24.48 -10.49
N SER A 132 -6.59 23.39 -9.72
CA SER A 132 -5.98 22.12 -10.11
C SER A 132 -6.64 21.51 -11.36
N LEU A 133 -5.83 21.23 -12.40
CA LEU A 133 -6.29 20.72 -13.70
C LEU A 133 -6.18 19.19 -13.81
N ILE A 134 -5.04 18.65 -13.39
CA ILE A 134 -4.72 17.22 -13.48
C ILE A 134 -3.88 16.79 -12.28
N THR A 135 -4.03 15.52 -11.92
CA THR A 135 -3.24 14.86 -10.88
C THR A 135 -2.24 13.93 -11.58
N VAL A 136 -0.95 14.10 -11.29
CA VAL A 136 0.14 13.28 -11.87
C VAL A 136 0.92 12.59 -10.76
N GLU A 137 1.26 11.32 -10.97
CA GLU A 137 2.03 10.53 -10.01
C GLU A 137 3.44 10.30 -10.54
N GLY A 138 4.44 10.69 -9.73
CA GLY A 138 5.85 10.37 -9.95
C GLY A 138 6.35 9.38 -8.90
N ASP A 139 7.54 8.83 -9.12
CA ASP A 139 8.17 7.73 -8.36
C ASP A 139 8.34 7.98 -6.83
N LYS A 140 8.02 9.19 -6.35
CA LYS A 140 8.17 9.58 -4.93
C LYS A 140 7.00 10.38 -4.35
N ALA A 141 6.07 10.91 -5.16
CA ALA A 141 4.91 11.67 -4.69
C ALA A 141 3.89 11.91 -5.81
N SER A 142 2.62 12.02 -5.43
CA SER A 142 1.55 12.55 -6.29
C SER A 142 1.50 14.08 -6.17
N MET A 143 1.43 14.78 -7.29
CA MET A 143 1.42 16.25 -7.36
C MET A 143 0.29 16.73 -8.27
N GLU A 144 -0.36 17.83 -7.87
CA GLU A 144 -1.40 18.48 -8.66
C GLU A 144 -0.78 19.57 -9.54
N VAL A 145 -1.20 19.65 -10.81
CA VAL A 145 -0.77 20.70 -11.74
C VAL A 145 -1.83 21.81 -11.77
N PRO A 146 -1.55 23.02 -11.25
CA PRO A 146 -2.49 24.14 -11.25
C PRO A 146 -2.61 24.84 -12.61
N ALA A 147 -3.76 25.46 -12.89
CA ALA A 147 -4.01 26.21 -14.11
C ALA A 147 -3.24 27.54 -14.15
N PRO A 148 -2.47 27.84 -15.22
CA PRO A 148 -1.69 29.07 -15.32
C PRO A 148 -2.50 30.31 -15.72
N PHE A 149 -3.72 30.16 -16.26
CA PHE A 149 -4.59 31.27 -16.67
C PHE A 149 -6.08 30.93 -16.49
N SER A 150 -6.91 31.95 -16.25
CA SER A 150 -8.37 31.78 -16.17
C SER A 150 -8.99 31.72 -17.57
N GLY A 151 -9.80 30.71 -17.85
CA GLY A 151 -10.38 30.52 -19.17
C GLY A 151 -11.29 29.31 -19.29
N THR A 152 -11.94 29.18 -20.45
CA THR A 152 -12.82 28.04 -20.75
C THR A 152 -12.05 26.97 -21.53
N VAL A 153 -12.19 25.71 -21.10
CA VAL A 153 -11.54 24.54 -21.71
C VAL A 153 -12.18 24.21 -23.05
N LYS A 154 -11.41 24.27 -24.14
CA LYS A 154 -11.92 23.95 -25.48
C LYS A 154 -11.63 22.51 -25.89
N GLU A 155 -10.47 21.97 -25.52
CA GLU A 155 -10.05 20.62 -25.93
C GLU A 155 -9.02 20.03 -24.97
N ILE A 156 -9.20 18.76 -24.58
CA ILE A 156 -8.30 17.98 -23.72
C ILE A 156 -7.61 16.93 -24.61
N GLN A 157 -6.28 16.93 -24.67
CA GLN A 157 -5.53 16.05 -25.56
C GLN A 157 -4.87 14.84 -24.87
N ILE A 158 -5.11 14.66 -23.57
CA ILE A 158 -4.56 13.55 -22.77
C ILE A 158 -5.68 12.66 -22.22
N LYS A 159 -5.42 11.35 -22.10
CA LYS A 159 -6.33 10.38 -21.48
C LYS A 159 -5.77 9.94 -20.12
N THR A 160 -6.66 9.50 -19.23
CA THR A 160 -6.27 8.91 -17.93
C THR A 160 -5.41 7.66 -18.17
N GLY A 161 -4.21 7.62 -17.58
CA GLY A 161 -3.21 6.57 -17.78
C GLY A 161 -2.14 6.84 -18.85
N ASP A 162 -2.15 7.99 -19.53
CA ASP A 162 -1.10 8.34 -20.49
C ASP A 162 0.21 8.80 -19.79
N LYS A 163 1.35 8.46 -20.39
CA LYS A 163 2.69 8.88 -19.97
C LYS A 163 3.05 10.23 -20.60
N VAL A 164 3.27 11.26 -19.77
CA VAL A 164 3.56 12.62 -20.21
C VAL A 164 4.96 13.06 -19.77
N LYS A 165 5.64 13.85 -20.63
CA LYS A 165 6.97 14.44 -20.37
C LYS A 165 6.86 15.93 -20.09
N THR A 166 7.84 16.50 -19.40
CA THR A 166 7.98 17.94 -19.16
C THR A 166 7.86 18.74 -20.46
N GLY A 167 6.99 19.76 -20.47
CA GLY A 167 6.67 20.57 -21.65
C GLY A 167 5.59 20.02 -22.60
N SER A 168 5.01 18.84 -22.33
CA SER A 168 3.94 18.29 -23.17
C SER A 168 2.67 19.13 -23.08
N MET A 169 1.98 19.29 -24.21
CA MET A 169 0.73 20.05 -24.30
C MET A 169 -0.40 19.27 -23.61
N ILE A 170 -1.08 19.91 -22.66
CA ILE A 170 -2.13 19.29 -21.83
C ILE A 170 -3.51 19.61 -22.40
N MET A 171 -3.76 20.89 -22.71
CA MET A 171 -5.09 21.40 -23.01
C MET A 171 -5.02 22.75 -23.75
N ILE A 172 -6.06 23.05 -24.52
CA ILE A 172 -6.25 24.35 -25.20
C ILE A 172 -7.37 25.13 -24.49
N MET A 173 -7.07 26.37 -24.05
CA MET A 173 -8.01 27.23 -23.30
C MET A 173 -8.23 28.58 -24.00
N ASN A 174 -9.46 29.10 -23.90
CA ASN A 174 -9.81 30.46 -24.34
C ASN A 174 -9.73 31.43 -23.15
N THR A 175 -8.91 32.49 -23.27
CA THR A 175 -8.73 33.49 -22.21
C THR A 175 -9.48 34.79 -22.51
N ILE A 176 -10.07 35.42 -21.50
CA ILE A 176 -10.64 36.77 -21.56
C ILE A 176 -9.70 37.67 -20.75
N GLU A 177 -8.82 38.43 -21.43
CA GLU A 177 -7.92 39.36 -20.74
C GLU A 177 -8.68 40.61 -20.28
N LYS A 178 -8.64 40.88 -18.97
CA LYS A 178 -9.00 42.16 -18.36
C LYS A 178 -7.70 42.84 -17.93
N ILE A 179 -7.28 43.84 -18.70
CA ILE A 179 -6.08 44.65 -18.43
C ILE A 179 -6.38 45.61 -17.29
N THR A 180 -5.56 45.65 -16.24
CA THR A 180 -5.24 46.85 -15.43
C THR A 180 -4.04 46.57 -14.48
N PRO A 181 -3.31 47.60 -14.00
CA PRO A 181 -1.86 47.68 -14.17
C PRO A 181 -1.06 47.52 -12.86
N ALA A 182 0.22 47.17 -13.01
CA ALA A 182 1.22 47.09 -11.94
C ALA A 182 1.70 48.46 -11.44
N PRO A 183 2.24 48.52 -10.20
CA PRO A 183 3.37 49.38 -9.89
C PRO A 183 4.54 48.63 -9.22
N ASP A 184 5.64 48.60 -9.97
CA ASP A 184 7.05 48.88 -9.64
C ASP A 184 7.67 48.71 -8.23
N GLN A 185 8.85 48.06 -8.25
CA GLN A 185 10.12 48.37 -7.55
C GLN A 185 10.32 48.14 -6.03
N LYS A 186 11.26 47.24 -5.65
CA LYS A 186 12.69 47.59 -5.43
C LYS A 186 13.58 46.40 -4.98
N ILE A 187 14.81 46.46 -5.49
CA ILE A 187 16.00 45.66 -5.23
C ILE A 187 16.72 46.17 -3.97
N GLN A 188 17.32 45.29 -3.16
CA GLN A 188 18.56 45.61 -2.44
C GLN A 188 19.42 44.36 -2.18
N LYS A 189 20.74 44.57 -2.35
CA LYS A 189 21.84 43.63 -2.48
C LYS A 189 22.99 44.18 -1.64
N THR A 190 23.63 43.36 -0.81
CA THR A 190 25.00 43.51 -0.24
C THR A 190 25.29 42.21 0.53
N ALA A 191 26.28 41.35 0.19
CA ALA A 191 27.75 41.51 0.24
C ALA A 191 28.21 42.03 1.63
N ASP A 192 29.16 41.45 2.36
CA ASP A 192 30.37 40.72 1.97
C ASP A 192 31.08 40.08 3.21
N ALA A 193 32.14 39.31 2.93
CA ALA A 193 33.36 39.09 3.73
C ALA A 193 33.47 37.94 4.79
N LEU A 194 34.14 36.86 4.35
CA LEU A 194 35.24 36.14 5.06
C LEU A 194 36.47 37.09 5.22
N PRO A 195 37.56 36.80 6.00
CA PRO A 195 38.31 35.54 5.98
C PRO A 195 39.03 35.06 7.27
N GLU A 196 39.19 33.73 7.36
CA GLU A 196 40.45 32.99 7.59
C GLU A 196 41.22 33.11 8.94
N GLN A 197 41.44 31.95 9.59
CA GLN A 197 42.74 31.64 10.22
C GLN A 197 42.96 30.13 10.45
N LYS A 198 44.12 29.67 9.97
CA LYS A 198 44.82 28.39 10.17
C LYS A 198 45.80 28.53 11.36
N PRO A 199 46.11 27.46 12.12
CA PRO A 199 47.50 26.96 12.23
C PRO A 199 47.57 25.41 12.34
N GLU A 200 48.33 24.65 11.55
CA GLU A 200 49.78 24.33 11.62
C GLU A 200 50.27 23.58 12.90
N ILE A 201 50.83 22.39 12.66
CA ILE A 201 51.41 21.33 13.53
C ILE A 201 52.95 21.51 13.47
N PRO A 202 53.85 21.17 14.47
CA PRO A 202 54.33 19.79 14.76
C PRO A 202 55.04 19.59 16.15
N PRO A 203 55.88 18.55 16.39
CA PRO A 203 55.71 17.09 16.27
C PRO A 203 56.12 16.31 17.56
N SER A 204 55.87 14.99 17.65
CA SER A 204 56.79 14.08 18.36
C SER A 204 56.69 12.61 17.87
N LYS A 205 57.87 11.98 17.80
CA LYS A 205 58.23 10.55 17.64
C LYS A 205 59.40 10.32 18.65
N PRO A 206 59.92 9.12 18.95
CA PRO A 206 59.57 7.75 18.52
C PRO A 206 59.61 6.66 19.64
N SER A 207 59.07 5.47 19.38
CA SER A 207 59.61 4.20 19.94
C SER A 207 58.96 2.95 19.32
N ALA A 208 59.80 2.01 18.92
CA ALA A 208 59.55 0.59 18.61
C ALA A 208 60.74 -0.21 19.22
N PRO A 209 60.86 -1.55 19.15
CA PRO A 209 59.92 -2.62 18.77
C PRO A 209 59.93 -3.83 19.76
N SER A 210 59.02 -4.80 19.59
CA SER A 210 59.37 -6.23 19.71
C SER A 210 58.34 -7.14 19.04
N ASN A 211 58.87 -8.13 18.32
CA ASN A 211 58.23 -9.16 17.51
C ASN A 211 57.45 -10.20 18.33
N THR A 212 56.40 -10.77 17.75
CA THR A 212 56.20 -12.23 17.71
C THR A 212 55.43 -12.61 16.44
N THR A 213 55.97 -13.63 15.79
CA THR A 213 55.74 -14.10 14.44
C THR A 213 54.61 -15.13 14.41
N THR A 214 53.60 -14.94 13.55
CA THR A 214 52.79 -16.05 13.04
C THR A 214 52.63 -15.88 11.54
N SER A 215 53.22 -16.84 10.83
CA SER A 215 53.32 -17.04 9.40
C SER A 215 51.95 -17.18 8.73
N ILE A 216 51.67 -16.27 7.79
CA ILE A 216 50.67 -16.48 6.73
C ILE A 216 51.43 -16.88 5.47
N GLU A 217 51.09 -18.08 5.02
CA GLU A 217 51.49 -18.73 3.79
C GLU A 217 51.19 -17.82 2.59
N LYS A 218 52.26 -17.34 1.94
CA LYS A 218 52.17 -16.67 0.64
C LYS A 218 51.90 -17.76 -0.39
N THR A 219 50.66 -17.81 -0.87
CA THR A 219 50.36 -18.40 -2.17
C THR A 219 51.07 -17.60 -3.26
N THR A 220 52.13 -18.18 -3.77
CA THR A 220 52.84 -17.75 -4.98
C THR A 220 51.85 -17.76 -6.15
N PRO A 221 51.59 -16.65 -6.86
CA PRO A 221 50.99 -16.76 -8.17
C PRO A 221 52.04 -17.36 -9.09
N SER A 222 51.72 -18.53 -9.62
CA SER A 222 52.42 -19.15 -10.73
C SER A 222 52.42 -18.17 -11.91
N PHE A 223 53.57 -17.58 -12.22
CA PHE A 223 53.79 -16.85 -13.47
C PHE A 223 53.90 -17.86 -14.60
N THR A 224 52.77 -18.22 -15.19
CA THR A 224 52.72 -18.88 -16.49
C THR A 224 52.63 -17.81 -17.57
N GLU A 225 53.68 -17.77 -18.39
CA GLU A 225 53.84 -17.14 -19.71
C GLU A 225 53.47 -15.65 -19.88
N GLU A 226 54.47 -14.90 -20.33
CA GLU A 226 54.43 -13.46 -20.59
C GLU A 226 53.37 -13.07 -21.64
N ALA A 227 52.13 -12.83 -21.20
CA ALA A 227 51.23 -11.94 -21.90
C ALA A 227 51.77 -10.51 -21.71
N TYR A 228 52.64 -10.06 -22.62
CA TYR A 228 53.16 -8.68 -22.60
C TYR A 228 52.01 -7.68 -22.71
N THR A 229 51.51 -7.22 -21.57
CA THR A 229 50.50 -6.17 -21.53
C THR A 229 51.10 -4.92 -22.18
N HIS A 230 50.51 -4.48 -23.28
CA HIS A 230 51.07 -3.44 -24.13
C HIS A 230 50.84 -2.05 -23.49
N ALA A 231 51.67 -1.71 -22.50
CA ALA A 231 51.58 -0.48 -21.71
C ALA A 231 52.97 0.17 -21.54
N THR A 232 53.04 1.51 -21.65
CA THR A 232 54.29 2.26 -21.49
C THR A 232 54.77 2.30 -20.02
N PRO A 233 56.07 2.53 -19.74
CA PRO A 233 56.60 2.54 -18.38
C PRO A 233 55.89 3.53 -17.44
N VAL A 234 55.43 4.67 -17.96
CA VAL A 234 54.67 5.68 -17.21
C VAL A 234 53.33 5.15 -16.74
N ILE A 235 52.63 4.39 -17.59
CA ILE A 235 51.31 3.80 -17.28
C ILE A 235 51.46 2.63 -16.31
N ARG A 236 52.54 1.85 -16.41
CA ARG A 236 52.88 0.81 -15.44
C ARG A 236 53.17 1.38 -14.05
N ARG A 237 53.82 2.54 -13.98
CA ARG A 237 54.03 3.25 -12.71
C ARG A 237 52.70 3.77 -12.14
N LEU A 238 51.86 4.39 -12.97
CA LEU A 238 50.55 4.89 -12.56
C LEU A 238 49.63 3.76 -12.05
N ALA A 239 49.58 2.63 -12.74
CA ALA A 239 48.78 1.49 -12.30
C ALA A 239 49.27 0.91 -10.96
N ARG A 240 50.60 0.91 -10.70
CA ARG A 240 51.15 0.49 -9.41
C ARG A 240 50.81 1.47 -8.29
N GLU A 241 50.84 2.77 -8.58
CA GLU A 241 50.48 3.83 -7.63
C GLU A 241 48.99 3.79 -7.25
N LEU A 242 48.13 3.45 -8.22
CA LEU A 242 46.69 3.30 -8.03
C LEU A 242 46.25 1.87 -7.63
N GLY A 243 47.18 0.92 -7.50
CA GLY A 243 46.89 -0.48 -7.15
C GLY A 243 46.11 -1.28 -8.21
N VAL A 244 46.14 -0.85 -9.48
CA VAL A 244 45.40 -1.45 -10.59
C VAL A 244 46.21 -2.56 -11.26
N ASN A 245 45.62 -3.75 -11.44
CA ASN A 245 46.22 -4.80 -12.26
C ASN A 245 45.95 -4.52 -13.75
N LEU A 246 47.02 -4.26 -14.52
CA LEU A 246 46.97 -3.94 -15.94
C LEU A 246 46.41 -5.07 -16.82
N GLU A 247 46.44 -6.32 -16.36
CA GLU A 247 45.83 -7.46 -17.09
C GLU A 247 44.31 -7.34 -17.20
N LYS A 248 43.69 -6.59 -16.27
CA LYS A 248 42.23 -6.38 -16.21
C LYS A 248 41.77 -5.10 -16.89
N VAL A 249 42.70 -4.31 -17.42
CA VAL A 249 42.41 -3.03 -18.08
C VAL A 249 42.42 -3.22 -19.60
N ALA A 250 41.29 -2.98 -20.24
CA ALA A 250 41.19 -3.01 -21.70
C ALA A 250 41.82 -1.75 -22.30
N GLY A 251 42.86 -1.92 -23.12
CA GLY A 251 43.57 -0.80 -23.74
C GLY A 251 42.91 -0.32 -25.04
N THR A 252 42.62 0.97 -25.14
CA THR A 252 41.95 1.57 -26.31
C THR A 252 42.91 2.17 -27.34
N GLY A 253 44.21 2.20 -27.05
CA GLY A 253 45.24 2.74 -27.96
C GLY A 253 45.62 1.81 -29.12
N ARG A 254 46.39 2.34 -30.09
CA ARG A 254 46.86 1.58 -31.27
C ARG A 254 47.50 0.25 -30.86
N LYS A 255 47.02 -0.84 -31.48
CA LYS A 255 47.39 -2.24 -31.17
C LYS A 255 47.05 -2.68 -29.72
N GLY A 256 45.93 -2.21 -29.17
CA GLY A 256 45.50 -2.57 -27.81
C GLY A 256 46.40 -2.00 -26.72
N ARG A 257 47.01 -0.83 -26.98
CA ARG A 257 47.87 -0.15 -25.99
C ARG A 257 46.99 0.43 -24.88
N ILE A 258 47.33 0.14 -23.63
CA ILE A 258 46.70 0.81 -22.48
C ILE A 258 47.16 2.26 -22.44
N LEU A 259 46.21 3.18 -22.43
CA LEU A 259 46.42 4.62 -22.27
C LEU A 259 46.18 5.06 -20.82
N LYS A 260 46.48 6.32 -20.51
CA LYS A 260 46.30 6.85 -19.15
C LYS A 260 44.80 6.87 -18.77
N GLU A 261 43.98 7.23 -19.74
CA GLU A 261 42.52 7.35 -19.65
C GLU A 261 41.87 5.99 -19.38
N ASP A 262 42.44 4.89 -19.87
CA ASP A 262 41.94 3.53 -19.63
C ASP A 262 42.12 3.11 -18.16
N VAL A 263 43.24 3.51 -17.53
CA VAL A 263 43.49 3.24 -16.11
C VAL A 263 42.62 4.12 -15.22
N GLU A 264 42.48 5.40 -15.56
CA GLU A 264 41.63 6.33 -14.82
C GLU A 264 40.14 5.95 -14.90
N SER A 265 39.66 5.55 -16.08
CA SER A 265 38.28 5.06 -16.27
C SER A 265 38.03 3.74 -15.56
N TYR A 266 38.99 2.81 -15.55
CA TYR A 266 38.88 1.57 -14.78
C TYR A 266 38.73 1.84 -13.28
N VAL A 267 39.53 2.76 -12.73
CA VAL A 267 39.42 3.14 -11.31
C VAL A 267 38.09 3.84 -11.04
N LYS A 268 37.65 4.75 -11.92
CA LYS A 268 36.37 5.44 -11.77
C LYS A 268 35.19 4.47 -11.78
N ASN A 269 35.19 3.50 -12.69
CA ASN A 269 34.17 2.47 -12.76
C ASN A 269 34.22 1.53 -11.55
N ALA A 270 35.41 1.17 -11.06
CA ALA A 270 35.56 0.35 -9.86
C ALA A 270 35.03 1.05 -8.61
N VAL A 271 35.31 2.36 -8.47
CA VAL A 271 34.78 3.19 -7.37
C VAL A 271 33.26 3.34 -7.51
N GLN A 272 32.73 3.63 -8.70
CA GLN A 272 31.28 3.71 -8.90
C GLN A 272 30.56 2.37 -8.64
N THR A 273 31.18 1.26 -9.01
CA THR A 273 30.64 -0.08 -8.75
C THR A 273 30.69 -0.42 -7.26
N ALA A 274 31.77 -0.04 -6.57
CA ALA A 274 31.89 -0.21 -5.13
C ALA A 274 30.92 0.71 -4.34
N GLU A 275 30.73 1.94 -4.78
CA GLU A 275 29.75 2.88 -4.20
C GLU A 275 28.31 2.39 -4.43
N SER A 276 28.01 1.88 -5.63
CA SER A 276 26.70 1.27 -5.93
C SER A 276 26.48 -0.06 -5.20
N ALA A 277 27.54 -0.84 -4.92
CA ALA A 277 27.48 -2.04 -4.11
C ALA A 277 27.38 -1.74 -2.60
N SER A 278 27.81 -0.54 -2.16
CA SER A 278 27.76 -0.13 -0.75
C SER A 278 26.39 0.37 -0.29
N SER A 279 25.43 0.58 -1.22
CA SER A 279 24.04 0.91 -0.90
C SER A 279 23.11 -0.29 -0.71
N GLY A 280 23.62 -1.52 -0.79
CA GLY A 280 22.85 -2.76 -0.57
C GLY A 280 23.44 -3.60 0.57
N GLN A 281 22.59 -3.86 1.58
CA GLN A 281 22.68 -4.87 2.64
C GLN A 281 23.89 -5.81 2.67
N GLY A 282 24.47 -5.91 3.87
CA GLY A 282 25.66 -6.70 4.17
C GLY A 282 25.65 -8.14 3.64
N ASN A 283 26.85 -8.58 3.26
CA ASN A 283 27.25 -9.93 2.88
C ASN A 283 26.45 -11.04 3.59
N LEU A 284 25.35 -11.46 2.96
CA LEU A 284 24.87 -12.82 3.09
C LEU A 284 25.82 -13.68 2.24
N THR A 285 26.38 -14.72 2.86
CA THR A 285 27.18 -15.77 2.21
C THR A 285 26.58 -16.21 0.87
N PRO A 286 27.39 -16.59 -0.13
CA PRO A 286 26.87 -17.04 -1.42
C PRO A 286 26.14 -18.37 -1.24
N LEU A 287 24.82 -18.27 -1.03
CA LEU A 287 23.91 -19.42 -1.13
C LEU A 287 24.08 -20.02 -2.52
N LEU A 288 24.14 -21.35 -2.61
CA LEU A 288 24.12 -22.02 -3.91
C LEU A 288 22.87 -21.57 -4.67
N PRO A 289 22.97 -21.30 -5.99
CA PRO A 289 21.82 -20.91 -6.79
C PRO A 289 20.76 -22.00 -6.74
N TRP A 290 19.49 -21.58 -6.69
CA TRP A 290 18.36 -22.49 -6.66
C TRP A 290 18.39 -23.43 -7.88
N PRO A 291 18.11 -24.74 -7.72
CA PRO A 291 18.16 -25.67 -8.84
C PRO A 291 17.13 -25.32 -9.90
N LYS A 292 17.57 -25.28 -11.16
CA LYS A 292 16.68 -25.14 -12.33
C LYS A 292 16.32 -26.53 -12.83
N ILE A 293 15.15 -27.01 -12.47
CA ILE A 293 14.62 -28.31 -12.86
C ILE A 293 13.49 -28.05 -13.86
N ASP A 294 13.53 -28.72 -15.02
CA ASP A 294 12.38 -28.78 -15.91
C ASP A 294 11.43 -29.87 -15.41
N PHE A 295 10.24 -29.48 -14.98
CA PHE A 295 9.26 -30.41 -14.42
C PHE A 295 8.56 -31.25 -15.49
N ASN A 296 8.59 -30.84 -16.77
CA ASN A 296 7.98 -31.60 -17.88
C ASN A 296 8.64 -32.95 -18.12
N GLN A 297 9.88 -33.13 -17.66
CA GLN A 297 10.55 -34.43 -17.74
C GLN A 297 9.91 -35.50 -16.82
N PHE A 298 9.07 -35.10 -15.86
CA PHE A 298 8.43 -35.99 -14.89
C PHE A 298 6.92 -36.17 -15.10
N GLY A 299 6.31 -35.47 -16.07
CA GLY A 299 4.87 -35.55 -16.35
C GLY A 299 4.32 -34.25 -16.95
N GLU A 300 3.01 -34.24 -17.22
CA GLU A 300 2.31 -33.03 -17.65
C GLU A 300 2.32 -31.97 -16.55
N THR A 301 2.61 -30.72 -16.91
CA THR A 301 2.65 -29.58 -15.97
C THR A 301 1.78 -28.44 -16.46
N GLU A 302 1.27 -27.65 -15.52
CA GLU A 302 0.51 -26.43 -15.76
C GLU A 302 1.18 -25.26 -15.02
N GLU A 303 1.37 -24.15 -15.72
CA GLU A 303 1.95 -22.93 -15.15
C GLU A 303 0.83 -21.95 -14.76
N ILE A 304 0.70 -21.70 -13.46
CA ILE A 304 -0.32 -20.78 -12.91
C ILE A 304 0.39 -19.51 -12.40
N ALA A 305 0.01 -18.36 -12.94
CA ALA A 305 0.56 -17.08 -12.52
C ALA A 305 0.10 -16.70 -11.09
N LEU A 306 1.05 -16.30 -10.24
CA LEU A 306 0.75 -15.82 -8.89
C LEU A 306 -0.06 -14.52 -8.90
N THR A 307 -1.00 -14.39 -7.97
CA THR A 307 -1.78 -13.16 -7.78
C THR A 307 -0.91 -12.02 -7.24
N ARG A 308 -1.36 -10.77 -7.41
CA ARG A 308 -0.66 -9.58 -6.86
C ARG A 308 -0.43 -9.70 -5.34
N ILE A 309 -1.43 -10.18 -4.60
CA ILE A 309 -1.35 -10.35 -3.14
C ILE A 309 -0.30 -11.41 -2.78
N GLN A 310 -0.23 -12.52 -3.52
CA GLN A 310 0.76 -13.57 -3.30
C GLN A 310 2.19 -13.07 -3.55
N LYS A 311 2.42 -12.31 -4.62
CA LYS A 311 3.74 -11.71 -4.92
C LYS A 311 4.19 -10.76 -3.80
N ILE A 312 3.35 -9.79 -3.45
CA ILE A 312 3.66 -8.80 -2.40
C ILE A 312 3.86 -9.48 -1.04
N SER A 313 3.01 -10.44 -0.69
CA SER A 313 3.11 -11.18 0.58
C SER A 313 4.38 -12.04 0.60
N GLY A 314 4.74 -12.67 -0.51
CA GLY A 314 5.97 -13.47 -0.64
C GLY A 314 7.22 -12.65 -0.39
N ASP A 315 7.33 -11.48 -1.01
CA ASP A 315 8.46 -10.56 -0.81
C ASP A 315 8.51 -10.01 0.63
N ASN A 316 7.35 -9.70 1.21
CA ASN A 316 7.25 -9.22 2.59
C ASN A 316 7.66 -10.30 3.61
N LEU A 317 7.12 -11.52 3.46
CA LEU A 317 7.38 -12.64 4.38
C LEU A 317 8.81 -13.15 4.25
N SER A 318 9.36 -13.23 3.04
CA SER A 318 10.76 -13.63 2.83
C SER A 318 11.73 -12.64 3.47
N ARG A 319 11.50 -11.32 3.29
CA ARG A 319 12.28 -10.29 3.98
C ARG A 319 12.20 -10.44 5.50
N ASN A 320 10.99 -10.63 6.05
CA ASN A 320 10.83 -10.78 7.50
C ASN A 320 11.52 -12.04 8.02
N TRP A 321 11.41 -13.17 7.30
CA TRP A 321 12.07 -14.43 7.65
C TRP A 321 13.59 -14.31 7.72
N VAL A 322 14.21 -13.63 6.74
CA VAL A 322 15.66 -13.45 6.69
C VAL A 322 16.15 -12.39 7.68
N MET A 323 15.41 -11.29 7.85
CA MET A 323 15.89 -10.12 8.60
C MET A 323 15.60 -10.15 10.10
N ILE A 324 14.61 -10.94 10.54
CA ILE A 324 14.21 -11.04 11.94
C ILE A 324 14.72 -12.37 12.50
N PRO A 325 15.57 -12.37 13.54
CA PRO A 325 15.91 -13.56 14.30
C PRO A 325 14.68 -14.07 15.06
N HIS A 326 13.90 -14.97 14.45
CA HIS A 326 12.65 -15.49 14.99
C HIS A 326 12.90 -16.55 16.06
N VAL A 327 12.18 -16.45 17.17
CA VAL A 327 11.98 -17.54 18.12
C VAL A 327 10.49 -17.72 18.36
N THR A 328 10.03 -18.96 18.40
CA THR A 328 8.65 -19.31 18.73
C THR A 328 8.59 -20.00 20.09
N GLN A 329 7.82 -19.44 21.01
CA GLN A 329 7.47 -20.04 22.28
C GLN A 329 6.07 -20.68 22.19
N PHE A 330 5.97 -21.93 22.61
CA PHE A 330 4.69 -22.64 22.66
C PHE A 330 4.17 -22.69 24.09
N ASP A 331 2.85 -22.60 24.24
CA ASP A 331 2.15 -22.79 25.51
C ASP A 331 0.73 -23.33 25.27
N GLU A 332 0.06 -23.82 26.31
CA GLU A 332 -1.33 -24.26 26.25
C GLU A 332 -2.18 -23.59 27.33
N THR A 333 -3.36 -23.13 26.94
CA THR A 333 -4.26 -22.38 27.82
C THR A 333 -5.56 -23.12 28.03
N ASP A 334 -6.00 -23.28 29.28
CA ASP A 334 -7.36 -23.75 29.58
C ASP A 334 -8.35 -22.63 29.26
N ILE A 335 -9.24 -22.85 28.28
CA ILE A 335 -10.30 -21.91 27.89
C ILE A 335 -11.69 -22.46 28.19
N THR A 336 -11.82 -23.47 29.05
CA THR A 336 -13.10 -24.13 29.38
C THR A 336 -14.12 -23.11 29.86
N ASP A 337 -13.77 -22.33 30.87
CA ASP A 337 -14.67 -21.35 31.47
C ASP A 337 -14.97 -20.18 30.52
N LEU A 338 -13.98 -19.78 29.72
CA LEU A 338 -14.12 -18.74 28.69
C LEU A 338 -15.11 -19.18 27.59
N GLU A 339 -14.99 -20.41 27.11
CA GLU A 339 -15.86 -20.93 26.05
C GLU A 339 -17.30 -21.10 26.56
N ASP A 340 -17.47 -21.57 27.79
CA ASP A 340 -18.79 -21.65 28.43
C ASP A 340 -19.40 -20.26 28.65
N PHE A 341 -18.61 -19.29 29.08
CA PHE A 341 -19.05 -17.90 29.19
C PHE A 341 -19.45 -17.33 27.83
N ARG A 342 -18.64 -17.52 26.78
CA ARG A 342 -18.93 -17.07 25.41
C ARG A 342 -20.25 -17.64 24.90
N LYS A 343 -20.50 -18.95 25.10
CA LYS A 343 -21.76 -19.58 24.69
C LYS A 343 -22.96 -18.96 25.40
N LYS A 344 -22.87 -18.74 26.71
CA LYS A 344 -23.93 -18.06 27.49
C LYS A 344 -24.17 -16.64 26.99
N GLN A 345 -23.11 -15.89 26.71
CA GLN A 345 -23.21 -14.52 26.21
C GLN A 345 -23.80 -14.44 24.79
N ASN A 346 -23.55 -15.43 23.93
CA ASN A 346 -24.22 -15.48 22.62
C ASN A 346 -25.73 -15.72 22.74
N ILE A 347 -26.16 -16.62 23.62
CA ILE A 347 -27.59 -16.84 23.89
C ILE A 347 -28.25 -15.56 24.42
N GLU A 348 -27.55 -14.82 25.27
CA GLU A 348 -28.02 -13.54 25.79
C GLU A 348 -28.05 -12.44 24.71
N ALA A 349 -27.04 -12.39 23.84
CA ALA A 349 -26.97 -11.44 22.74
C ALA A 349 -28.12 -11.64 21.74
N GLU A 350 -28.47 -12.90 21.46
CA GLU A 350 -29.65 -13.26 20.65
C GLU A 350 -30.96 -12.81 21.33
N LYS A 351 -31.12 -13.09 22.63
CA LYS A 351 -32.30 -12.63 23.40
C LYS A 351 -32.46 -11.11 23.39
N ARG A 352 -31.33 -10.39 23.48
CA ARG A 352 -31.28 -8.92 23.45
C ARG A 352 -31.31 -8.33 22.04
N LYS A 353 -31.36 -9.17 20.99
CA LYS A 353 -31.34 -8.77 19.57
C LYS A 353 -30.18 -7.82 19.23
N LEU A 354 -28.99 -8.10 19.79
CA LEU A 354 -27.81 -7.26 19.59
C LEU A 354 -27.18 -7.39 18.18
N ASP A 355 -27.67 -8.35 17.38
CA ASP A 355 -27.20 -8.69 16.02
C ASP A 355 -25.67 -8.87 15.94
N VAL A 356 -25.14 -9.62 16.92
CA VAL A 356 -23.70 -9.85 17.09
C VAL A 356 -23.45 -11.28 17.51
N LYS A 357 -22.47 -11.90 16.86
CA LYS A 357 -21.91 -13.19 17.28
C LYS A 357 -20.54 -13.00 17.92
N ILE A 358 -20.44 -13.31 19.20
CA ILE A 358 -19.19 -13.22 19.96
C ILE A 358 -18.34 -14.46 19.68
N THR A 359 -17.13 -14.22 19.18
CA THR A 359 -16.13 -15.25 18.85
C THR A 359 -15.02 -15.29 19.90
N PRO A 360 -14.28 -16.42 20.04
CA PRO A 360 -13.13 -16.49 20.94
C PRO A 360 -12.04 -15.44 20.63
N VAL A 361 -11.90 -15.05 19.36
CA VAL A 361 -10.90 -14.06 18.90
C VAL A 361 -11.02 -12.73 19.62
N VAL A 362 -12.24 -12.28 19.94
CA VAL A 362 -12.43 -11.00 20.63
C VAL A 362 -11.89 -11.04 22.07
N PHE A 363 -12.02 -12.17 22.75
CA PHE A 363 -11.41 -12.33 24.08
C PHE A 363 -9.89 -12.40 24.00
N MET A 364 -9.34 -13.04 22.95
CA MET A 364 -7.89 -13.04 22.71
C MET A 364 -7.37 -11.63 22.41
N MET A 365 -8.10 -10.84 21.62
CA MET A 365 -7.77 -9.43 21.38
C MET A 365 -7.74 -8.63 22.69
N LYS A 366 -8.72 -8.81 23.59
CA LYS A 366 -8.71 -8.13 24.90
C LYS A 366 -7.57 -8.61 25.82
N ALA A 367 -7.31 -9.92 25.86
CA ALA A 367 -6.23 -10.48 26.67
C ALA A 367 -4.85 -10.01 26.19
N VAL A 368 -4.63 -9.99 24.86
CA VAL A 368 -3.42 -9.45 24.26
C VAL A 368 -3.31 -7.95 24.52
N ALA A 369 -4.40 -7.17 24.41
CA ALA A 369 -4.36 -5.74 24.70
C ALA A 369 -3.92 -5.45 26.14
N GLN A 370 -4.48 -6.15 27.14
CA GLN A 370 -4.07 -6.04 28.54
C GLN A 370 -2.61 -6.49 28.76
N ALA A 371 -2.18 -7.56 28.08
CA ALA A 371 -0.80 -8.02 28.13
C ALA A 371 0.16 -6.99 27.52
N LEU A 372 -0.20 -6.31 26.44
CA LEU A 372 0.61 -5.26 25.81
C LEU A 372 0.75 -4.03 26.71
N GLU A 373 -0.25 -3.71 27.55
CA GLU A 373 -0.13 -2.67 28.58
C GLU A 373 0.87 -3.06 29.68
N THR A 374 0.81 -4.32 30.12
CA THR A 374 1.68 -4.87 31.17
C THR A 374 3.12 -5.06 30.67
N PHE A 375 3.30 -5.39 29.40
CA PHE A 375 4.61 -5.64 28.77
C PHE A 375 4.86 -4.70 27.57
N PRO A 376 5.18 -3.40 27.80
CA PRO A 376 5.28 -2.41 26.73
C PRO A 376 6.33 -2.72 25.64
N ARG A 377 7.33 -3.57 25.93
CA ARG A 377 8.33 -3.99 24.93
C ARG A 377 7.71 -4.78 23.79
N PHE A 378 6.63 -5.53 24.03
CA PHE A 378 5.90 -6.21 22.96
C PHE A 378 5.08 -5.25 22.11
N ASN A 379 4.71 -4.08 22.67
CA ASN A 379 4.06 -2.99 21.95
C ASN A 379 5.08 -2.00 21.36
N SER A 380 6.02 -2.51 20.58
CA SER A 380 7.11 -1.71 20.07
C SER A 380 7.52 -2.07 18.64
N SER A 381 8.34 -1.21 18.05
CA SER A 381 8.98 -1.45 16.76
C SER A 381 10.46 -1.08 16.86
N LEU A 382 11.31 -1.85 16.19
CA LEU A 382 12.73 -1.53 16.08
C LEU A 382 12.92 -0.41 15.04
N SER A 383 13.71 0.60 15.36
CA SER A 383 14.10 1.64 14.39
C SER A 383 14.84 1.02 13.21
N LEU A 384 14.81 1.65 12.03
CA LEU A 384 15.50 1.18 10.82
C LEU A 384 16.99 0.84 11.07
N ASP A 385 17.67 1.63 11.91
CA ASP A 385 19.09 1.42 12.24
C ASP A 385 19.35 0.27 13.24
N GLY A 386 18.30 -0.34 13.79
CA GLY A 386 18.40 -1.37 14.82
C GLY A 386 18.79 -0.88 16.23
N LYS A 387 18.94 0.44 16.43
CA LYS A 387 19.54 1.02 17.65
C LYS A 387 18.54 1.56 18.66
N LYS A 388 17.32 1.88 18.25
CA LYS A 388 16.28 2.48 19.10
C LYS A 388 15.01 1.66 19.05
N LEU A 389 14.29 1.66 20.17
CA LEU A 389 12.98 1.05 20.28
C LEU A 389 11.90 2.12 20.29
N ILE A 390 10.95 2.00 19.37
CA ILE A 390 9.78 2.88 19.29
C ILE A 390 8.66 2.23 20.08
N LEU A 391 8.43 2.71 21.30
CA LEU A 391 7.33 2.25 22.16
C LEU A 391 6.03 2.94 21.74
N LYS A 392 5.05 2.17 21.28
CA LYS A 392 3.74 2.69 20.87
C LYS A 392 2.87 2.88 22.11
N LYS A 393 2.16 4.00 22.19
CA LYS A 393 1.24 4.33 23.31
C LYS A 393 -0.20 3.95 23.02
N TYR A 394 -0.52 3.71 21.75
CA TYR A 394 -1.77 3.13 21.29
C TYR A 394 -1.63 1.61 21.20
N ILE A 395 -2.76 0.89 21.24
CA ILE A 395 -2.81 -0.57 21.14
C ILE A 395 -3.75 -0.94 20.02
N ASN A 396 -3.15 -1.23 18.87
CA ASN A 396 -3.85 -1.67 17.68
C ASN A 396 -3.46 -3.11 17.37
N ILE A 397 -4.43 -4.00 17.19
CA ILE A 397 -4.17 -5.42 17.00
C ILE A 397 -4.56 -5.81 15.58
N GLY A 398 -3.61 -6.35 14.81
CA GLY A 398 -3.85 -7.01 13.55
C GLY A 398 -4.50 -8.38 13.77
N VAL A 399 -5.49 -8.76 12.97
CA VAL A 399 -6.03 -10.13 12.95
C VAL A 399 -5.86 -10.68 11.56
N ALA A 400 -5.11 -11.77 11.43
CA ALA A 400 -4.90 -12.42 10.14
C ALA A 400 -6.18 -13.14 9.71
N VAL A 401 -6.69 -12.76 8.54
CA VAL A 401 -7.92 -13.31 7.94
C VAL A 401 -7.54 -14.03 6.66
N ASP A 402 -7.92 -15.31 6.59
CA ASP A 402 -7.81 -16.12 5.40
C ASP A 402 -8.91 -15.73 4.40
N THR A 403 -8.52 -15.47 3.14
CA THR A 403 -9.43 -15.09 2.07
C THR A 403 -9.08 -15.86 0.80
N PRO A 404 -10.02 -16.04 -0.15
CA PRO A 404 -9.74 -16.74 -1.40
C PRO A 404 -8.57 -16.17 -2.21
N ASN A 405 -8.29 -14.86 -2.07
CA ASN A 405 -7.23 -14.17 -2.80
C ASN A 405 -5.87 -14.17 -2.06
N GLY A 406 -5.82 -14.74 -0.85
CA GLY A 406 -4.64 -14.80 0.00
C GLY A 406 -4.89 -14.28 1.42
N LEU A 407 -3.82 -14.26 2.22
CA LEU A 407 -3.85 -13.80 3.60
C LEU A 407 -3.81 -12.25 3.67
N VAL A 408 -4.74 -11.66 4.41
CA VAL A 408 -4.76 -10.22 4.72
C VAL A 408 -4.83 -10.00 6.22
N VAL A 409 -4.25 -8.89 6.71
CA VAL A 409 -4.18 -8.58 8.14
C VAL A 409 -4.78 -7.20 8.40
N PRO A 410 -6.11 -7.09 8.53
CA PRO A 410 -6.73 -5.86 9.01
C PRO A 410 -6.39 -5.57 10.48
N VAL A 411 -6.32 -4.28 10.83
CA VAL A 411 -5.88 -3.76 12.11
C VAL A 411 -7.04 -3.11 12.85
N PHE A 412 -7.33 -3.62 14.05
CA PHE A 412 -8.32 -3.08 14.97
C PHE A 412 -7.68 -2.03 15.86
N ARG A 413 -8.21 -0.82 15.84
CA ARG A 413 -7.63 0.33 16.56
C ARG A 413 -8.12 0.41 18.00
N ASP A 414 -7.24 0.87 18.90
CA ASP A 414 -7.54 1.15 20.31
C ASP A 414 -8.29 0.02 21.03
N VAL A 415 -7.84 -1.23 20.85
CA VAL A 415 -8.52 -2.43 21.36
C VAL A 415 -8.66 -2.43 22.89
N ASN A 416 -7.73 -1.79 23.58
CA ASN A 416 -7.80 -1.63 25.02
C ASN A 416 -8.99 -0.77 25.47
N LYS A 417 -9.41 0.23 24.68
CA LYS A 417 -10.52 1.14 25.02
C LYS A 417 -11.90 0.59 24.67
N LYS A 418 -11.98 -0.37 23.73
CA LYS A 418 -13.25 -0.90 23.22
C LYS A 418 -13.78 -2.08 24.05
N GLY A 419 -15.11 -2.20 24.07
CA GLY A 419 -15.81 -3.32 24.71
C GLY A 419 -15.87 -4.57 23.83
N VAL A 420 -16.20 -5.73 24.42
CA VAL A 420 -16.31 -7.01 23.68
C VAL A 420 -17.38 -6.96 22.59
N ILE A 421 -18.53 -6.33 22.85
CA ILE A 421 -19.62 -6.24 21.86
C ILE A 421 -19.22 -5.36 20.67
N GLU A 422 -18.59 -4.22 20.94
CA GLU A 422 -18.09 -3.30 19.91
C GLU A 422 -17.04 -3.97 19.03
N LEU A 423 -16.02 -4.60 19.64
CA LEU A 423 -15.01 -5.35 18.92
C LEU A 423 -15.60 -6.51 18.11
N SER A 424 -16.64 -7.17 18.62
CA SER A 424 -17.32 -8.25 17.88
C SER A 424 -18.03 -7.72 16.62
N LYS A 425 -18.66 -6.54 16.69
CA LYS A 425 -19.26 -5.86 15.52
C LYS A 425 -18.20 -5.49 14.50
N GLU A 426 -17.12 -4.85 14.96
CA GLU A 426 -16.01 -4.46 14.09
C GLU A 426 -15.39 -5.67 13.41
N LEU A 427 -15.13 -6.75 14.16
CA LEU A 427 -14.55 -7.97 13.64
C LEU A 427 -15.42 -8.58 12.54
N MET A 428 -16.75 -8.60 12.74
CA MET A 428 -17.69 -9.11 11.74
C MET A 428 -17.66 -8.28 10.45
N LEU A 429 -17.75 -6.95 10.57
CA LEU A 429 -17.75 -6.03 9.42
C LEU A 429 -16.43 -6.09 8.64
N ILE A 430 -15.30 -6.01 9.34
CA ILE A 430 -13.97 -6.03 8.75
C ILE A 430 -13.68 -7.39 8.11
N SER A 431 -14.08 -8.51 8.74
CA SER A 431 -13.92 -9.84 8.16
C SER A 431 -14.74 -10.04 6.89
N GLN A 432 -15.89 -9.38 6.77
CA GLN A 432 -16.69 -9.39 5.53
C GLN A 432 -16.04 -8.52 4.44
N LYS A 433 -15.52 -7.34 4.79
CA LYS A 433 -14.73 -6.51 3.88
C LYS A 433 -13.47 -7.23 3.37
N ALA A 434 -12.77 -7.94 4.26
CA ALA A 434 -11.60 -8.76 3.92
C ALA A 434 -11.95 -9.82 2.86
N ARG A 435 -12.97 -10.65 3.14
CA ARG A 435 -13.38 -11.71 2.22
C ARG A 435 -13.95 -11.21 0.89
N SER A 436 -14.55 -10.01 0.88
CA SER A 436 -15.03 -9.36 -0.35
C SER A 436 -13.94 -8.57 -1.08
N GLY A 437 -12.70 -8.53 -0.59
CA GLY A 437 -11.59 -7.82 -1.22
C GLY A 437 -11.70 -6.29 -1.15
N LYS A 438 -12.53 -5.74 -0.24
CA LYS A 438 -12.82 -4.30 -0.11
C LYS A 438 -12.04 -3.62 1.02
N LEU A 439 -10.95 -4.23 1.49
CA LEU A 439 -10.09 -3.61 2.49
C LEU A 439 -9.26 -2.48 1.86
N THR A 440 -9.14 -1.37 2.57
CA THR A 440 -8.27 -0.27 2.17
C THR A 440 -6.88 -0.43 2.79
N ALA A 441 -5.88 0.26 2.25
CA ALA A 441 -4.55 0.31 2.87
C ALA A 441 -4.60 0.82 4.32
N SER A 442 -5.50 1.76 4.62
CA SER A 442 -5.68 2.33 5.96
C SER A 442 -6.20 1.33 7.00
N ASP A 443 -6.89 0.28 6.54
CA ASP A 443 -7.39 -0.81 7.38
C ASP A 443 -6.28 -1.80 7.77
N MET A 444 -5.15 -1.81 7.05
CA MET A 444 -4.05 -2.77 7.24
C MET A 444 -2.80 -2.15 7.88
N GLN A 445 -2.86 -0.87 8.26
CA GLN A 445 -1.72 -0.11 8.78
C GLN A 445 -1.85 0.21 10.27
N GLY A 446 -0.71 0.53 10.88
CA GLY A 446 -0.65 0.98 12.27
C GLY A 446 -0.78 -0.15 13.31
N GLY A 447 -0.57 -1.41 12.90
CA GLY A 447 -0.54 -2.56 13.78
C GLY A 447 0.57 -2.47 14.84
N CYS A 448 0.24 -2.91 16.04
CA CYS A 448 1.19 -3.06 17.15
C CYS A 448 1.61 -4.52 17.33
N PHE A 449 0.66 -5.42 17.10
CA PHE A 449 0.77 -6.84 17.35
C PHE A 449 -0.24 -7.57 16.47
N THR A 450 0.10 -8.75 15.97
CA THR A 450 -0.81 -9.56 15.14
C THR A 450 -1.26 -10.82 15.85
N ILE A 451 -2.54 -11.17 15.71
CA ILE A 451 -3.09 -12.47 16.07
C ILE A 451 -3.38 -13.24 14.77
N SER A 452 -2.79 -14.42 14.63
CA SER A 452 -3.07 -15.36 13.54
C SER A 452 -3.79 -16.57 14.12
N SER A 453 -5.05 -16.78 13.71
CA SER A 453 -5.89 -17.84 14.26
C SER A 453 -6.22 -18.89 13.21
N LEU A 454 -5.63 -20.08 13.36
CA LEU A 454 -5.92 -21.28 12.56
C LEU A 454 -6.94 -22.22 13.23
N GLY A 455 -7.55 -21.80 14.35
CA GLY A 455 -8.43 -22.66 15.15
C GLY A 455 -9.64 -23.23 14.41
N GLY A 456 -10.11 -22.57 13.36
CA GLY A 456 -11.20 -23.06 12.50
C GLY A 456 -10.79 -24.12 11.47
N ILE A 457 -9.49 -24.25 11.18
CA ILE A 457 -8.94 -25.15 10.16
C ILE A 457 -8.41 -26.42 10.84
N GLY A 458 -7.44 -26.28 11.72
CA GLY A 458 -6.79 -27.43 12.36
C GLY A 458 -5.38 -27.14 12.86
N GLY A 459 -4.66 -28.22 13.21
CA GLY A 459 -3.29 -28.16 13.71
C GLY A 459 -3.20 -28.10 15.23
N THR A 460 -2.07 -28.58 15.76
CA THR A 460 -1.74 -28.57 17.20
C THR A 460 -0.83 -27.39 17.56
N ALA A 461 0.05 -26.99 16.65
CA ALA A 461 0.96 -25.86 16.80
C ALA A 461 1.43 -25.39 15.42
N PHE A 462 1.84 -24.13 15.30
CA PHE A 462 2.51 -23.61 14.10
C PHE A 462 3.40 -22.41 14.48
N THR A 463 4.37 -22.09 13.64
CA THR A 463 5.30 -20.98 13.85
C THR A 463 4.93 -19.80 12.95
N PRO A 464 4.09 -18.85 13.41
CA PRO A 464 3.77 -17.68 12.60
C PRO A 464 5.01 -16.82 12.35
N ILE A 465 5.10 -16.21 11.16
CA ILE A 465 6.15 -15.23 10.82
C ILE A 465 5.71 -13.85 11.31
N VAL A 466 6.59 -13.16 12.03
CA VAL A 466 6.36 -11.81 12.54
C VAL A 466 6.18 -10.84 11.37
N ASN A 467 5.15 -10.01 11.44
CA ASN A 467 4.88 -8.99 10.44
C ASN A 467 5.60 -7.68 10.79
N ALA A 468 6.78 -7.43 10.19
CA ALA A 468 7.49 -6.17 10.40
C ALA A 468 6.61 -4.96 10.03
N PRO A 469 6.61 -3.85 10.81
CA PRO A 469 7.55 -3.51 11.88
C PRO A 469 7.13 -3.96 13.29
N GLU A 470 6.15 -4.86 13.43
CA GLU A 470 5.81 -5.46 14.73
C GLU A 470 6.95 -6.38 15.21
N VAL A 471 7.03 -6.59 16.52
CA VAL A 471 8.10 -7.41 17.13
C VAL A 471 7.60 -8.79 17.57
N ALA A 472 6.30 -9.05 17.50
CA ALA A 472 5.72 -10.32 17.90
C ALA A 472 4.37 -10.59 17.22
N ILE A 473 4.03 -11.87 17.11
CA ILE A 473 2.77 -12.39 16.56
C ILE A 473 2.31 -13.60 17.39
N LEU A 474 1.01 -13.65 17.71
CA LEU A 474 0.40 -14.77 18.42
C LEU A 474 -0.33 -15.69 17.44
N GLY A 475 0.14 -16.92 17.35
CA GLY A 475 -0.52 -18.03 16.68
C GLY A 475 -1.49 -18.74 17.61
N VAL A 476 -2.68 -19.05 17.11
CA VAL A 476 -3.73 -19.77 17.84
C VAL A 476 -4.15 -20.99 17.03
N SER A 477 -4.01 -22.18 17.61
CA SER A 477 -4.36 -23.46 16.96
C SER A 477 -5.72 -23.97 17.41
N LYS A 478 -6.13 -25.14 16.89
CA LYS A 478 -7.42 -25.75 17.23
C LYS A 478 -7.44 -26.19 18.69
N SER A 479 -8.48 -25.81 19.43
CA SER A 479 -8.68 -26.29 20.79
C SER A 479 -9.17 -27.74 20.83
N ALA A 480 -8.79 -28.47 21.87
CA ALA A 480 -9.19 -29.85 22.08
C ALA A 480 -9.45 -30.14 23.57
N ILE A 481 -10.39 -31.04 23.84
CA ILE A 481 -10.61 -31.53 25.21
C ILE A 481 -9.45 -32.47 25.56
N LYS A 482 -8.71 -32.16 26.63
CA LYS A 482 -7.61 -32.97 27.14
C LYS A 482 -7.82 -33.31 28.63
N PRO A 483 -7.36 -34.48 29.10
CA PRO A 483 -7.35 -34.80 30.51
C PRO A 483 -6.21 -34.06 31.21
N ILE A 484 -6.53 -33.09 32.06
CA ILE A 484 -5.55 -32.34 32.85
C ILE A 484 -5.60 -32.82 34.29
N TRP A 485 -4.45 -33.22 34.83
CA TRP A 485 -4.30 -33.58 36.23
C TRP A 485 -4.31 -32.33 37.11
N ASN A 486 -5.29 -32.21 38.01
CA ASN A 486 -5.39 -31.07 38.92
C ASN A 486 -4.65 -31.27 40.26
N GLY A 487 -3.91 -32.39 40.40
CA GLY A 487 -3.29 -32.81 41.66
C GLY A 487 -4.03 -33.94 42.39
N LYS A 488 -5.31 -34.19 42.06
CA LYS A 488 -6.16 -35.21 42.69
C LYS A 488 -6.90 -36.11 41.69
N GLU A 489 -7.37 -35.56 40.59
CA GLU A 489 -8.11 -36.28 39.55
C GLU A 489 -7.84 -35.69 38.16
N PHE A 490 -8.13 -36.48 37.11
CA PHE A 490 -8.09 -36.00 35.74
C PHE A 490 -9.41 -35.30 35.41
N LEU A 491 -9.33 -34.01 35.09
CA LEU A 491 -10.47 -33.22 34.65
C LEU A 491 -10.41 -33.02 33.13
N PRO A 492 -11.52 -33.20 32.39
CA PRO A 492 -11.59 -32.84 30.98
C PRO A 492 -11.59 -31.32 30.86
N ARG A 493 -10.54 -30.74 30.26
CA ARG A 493 -10.38 -29.31 30.03
C ARG A 493 -10.22 -29.00 28.55
N LEU A 494 -10.86 -27.92 28.09
CA LEU A 494 -10.71 -27.42 26.74
C LEU A 494 -9.41 -26.62 26.63
N MET A 495 -8.36 -27.28 26.13
CA MET A 495 -7.03 -26.69 25.99
C MET A 495 -6.88 -26.04 24.62
N LEU A 496 -6.39 -24.80 24.62
CA LEU A 496 -6.07 -24.00 23.43
C LEU A 496 -4.55 -23.86 23.30
N PRO A 497 -3.93 -24.47 22.28
CA PRO A 497 -2.51 -24.26 22.03
C PRO A 497 -2.25 -22.87 21.46
N LEU A 498 -1.24 -22.19 22.03
CA LEU A 498 -0.76 -20.87 21.66
C LEU A 498 0.69 -20.96 21.18
N SER A 499 1.04 -20.13 20.21
CA SER A 499 2.39 -20.07 19.62
C SER A 499 2.81 -18.62 19.45
N LEU A 500 3.66 -18.11 20.34
CA LEU A 500 4.16 -16.74 20.29
C LEU A 500 5.48 -16.70 19.53
N SER A 501 5.49 -16.14 18.32
CA SER A 501 6.74 -15.82 17.63
C SER A 501 7.14 -14.37 17.89
N PHE A 502 8.44 -14.12 18.12
CA PHE A 502 8.95 -12.79 18.39
C PHE A 502 10.36 -12.55 17.83
N ASP A 503 10.70 -11.28 17.65
CA ASP A 503 12.04 -10.81 17.27
C ASP A 503 12.97 -10.90 18.49
N HIS A 504 13.92 -11.83 18.44
CA HIS A 504 14.82 -12.09 19.56
C HIS A 504 15.84 -10.96 19.81
N ARG A 505 15.94 -9.96 18.92
CA ARG A 505 16.73 -8.74 19.18
C ARG A 505 16.06 -7.82 20.20
N VAL A 506 14.72 -7.86 20.28
CA VAL A 506 13.92 -6.97 21.14
C VAL A 506 13.40 -7.71 22.37
N ILE A 507 12.97 -8.95 22.19
CA ILE A 507 12.34 -9.78 23.22
C ILE A 507 13.26 -10.96 23.52
N ASP A 508 13.55 -11.20 24.79
CA ASP A 508 14.29 -12.40 25.21
C ASP A 508 13.35 -13.58 25.51
N GLY A 509 13.90 -14.79 25.61
CA GLY A 509 13.10 -16.00 25.86
C GLY A 509 12.30 -15.96 27.17
N ALA A 510 12.82 -15.33 28.22
CA ALA A 510 12.12 -15.22 29.50
C ALA A 510 10.95 -14.24 29.41
N ALA A 511 11.12 -13.12 28.72
CA ALA A 511 10.06 -12.16 28.42
C ALA A 511 8.98 -12.80 27.55
N GLY A 512 9.36 -13.57 26.52
CA GLY A 512 8.45 -14.36 25.68
C GLY A 512 7.60 -15.32 26.50
N ALA A 513 8.23 -16.13 27.36
CA ALA A 513 7.54 -17.07 28.25
C ALA A 513 6.60 -16.37 29.25
N ARG A 514 7.04 -15.27 29.87
CA ARG A 514 6.20 -14.49 30.80
C ARG A 514 5.00 -13.86 30.09
N PHE A 515 5.18 -13.38 28.86
CA PHE A 515 4.12 -12.74 28.09
C PHE A 515 3.02 -13.75 27.71
N VAL A 516 3.40 -14.90 27.12
CA VAL A 516 2.41 -15.93 26.75
C VAL A 516 1.73 -16.51 28.00
N SER A 517 2.48 -16.78 29.07
CA SER A 517 1.93 -17.27 30.33
C SER A 517 0.95 -16.27 30.95
N HIS A 518 1.24 -14.96 30.86
CA HIS A 518 0.31 -13.94 31.33
C HIS A 518 -0.99 -13.91 30.51
N ILE A 519 -0.90 -14.04 29.18
CA ILE A 519 -2.09 -14.18 28.33
C ILE A 519 -2.89 -15.43 28.74
N SER A 520 -2.22 -16.57 28.95
CA SER A 520 -2.86 -17.81 29.39
C SER A 520 -3.60 -17.63 30.72
N VAL A 521 -3.00 -16.93 31.67
CA VAL A 521 -3.61 -16.63 32.97
C VAL A 521 -4.87 -15.75 32.83
N ILE A 522 -4.84 -14.74 31.95
CA ILE A 522 -6.01 -13.89 31.68
C ILE A 522 -7.13 -14.69 30.98
N MET A 523 -6.76 -15.50 29.99
CA MET A 523 -7.73 -16.29 29.23
C MET A 523 -8.34 -17.43 30.03
N ALA A 524 -7.60 -18.00 30.99
CA ALA A 524 -8.11 -19.01 31.91
C ALA A 524 -9.13 -18.46 32.92
N ASP A 525 -8.97 -17.20 33.35
CA ASP A 525 -9.94 -16.53 34.22
C ASP A 525 -10.33 -15.17 33.67
N ILE A 526 -11.44 -15.15 32.94
CA ILE A 526 -11.95 -13.97 32.23
C ILE A 526 -12.24 -12.78 33.16
N ARG A 527 -12.46 -13.00 34.46
CA ARG A 527 -12.68 -11.92 35.43
C ARG A 527 -11.46 -11.01 35.55
N ARG A 528 -10.27 -11.52 35.21
CA ARG A 528 -9.03 -10.75 35.17
C ARG A 528 -8.97 -9.73 34.04
N LEU A 529 -9.85 -9.81 33.03
CA LEU A 529 -9.99 -8.77 32.01
C LEU A 529 -10.66 -7.49 32.55
N ILE A 530 -11.32 -7.57 33.71
CA ILE A 530 -12.08 -6.45 34.31
C ILE A 530 -11.27 -5.76 35.43
N MET A 531 -10.37 -6.50 36.09
CA MET A 531 -9.47 -6.00 37.13
C MET A 531 -8.28 -5.29 36.51
#